data_AF-A0A8H2ZNM0-F1
#
_entry.id   AF-A0A8H2ZNM0-F1
#
_cell.length_a   1.000
_cell.length_b   1.000
_cell.length_c   1.000
_cell.angle_alpha   90.00
_cell.angle_beta   90.00
_cell.angle_gamma   90.00
#
_symmetry.space_group_name_H-M   'P 1'
#
loop_
_entity.id
_entity.type
_entity.pdbx_description
1 polymer ?
#
loop_
_entity_poly.entity_id
_entity_poly.type
_entity_poly.pdbx_seq_one_letter_code
_entity_poly.pdbx_strand_id
1 'polypeptide(L)'
;MPLGELYLKMEGRWEDARRFLEHADAIRGSIDDFDAACTRDNLGQLWEIKGDMVKAKAARERDPNSIVCSNFNCSLSSANVKSERENLKNCARCKATWYCSAQCQKVDWRSRHKKWCKEPQKLSAEQTSTSG
;
A
#
# COMPACT_ATOMS: atom_id res chain seq x y z
N MET A 1 -3.96 -7.23 -15.49
CA MET A 1 -4.27 -7.07 -14.06
C MET A 1 -3.09 -7.58 -13.25
N PRO A 2 -2.46 -6.75 -12.40
CA PRO A 2 -1.46 -7.25 -11.47
C PRO A 2 -2.10 -8.23 -10.49
N LEU A 3 -1.42 -9.34 -10.21
CA LEU A 3 -1.91 -10.50 -9.44
C LEU A 3 -2.51 -10.11 -8.07
N GLY A 4 -2.01 -9.02 -7.46
CA GLY A 4 -2.50 -8.48 -6.19
C GLY A 4 -3.98 -8.07 -6.20
N GLU A 5 -4.50 -7.52 -7.30
CA GLU A 5 -5.91 -7.13 -7.38
C GLU A 5 -6.85 -8.34 -7.35
N LEU A 6 -6.45 -9.44 -8.00
CA LEU A 6 -7.21 -10.71 -7.99
C LEU A 6 -7.27 -11.29 -6.57
N TYR A 7 -6.15 -11.30 -5.86
CA TYR A 7 -6.08 -11.79 -4.49
C TYR A 7 -6.90 -10.95 -3.51
N LEU A 8 -7.00 -9.63 -3.73
CA LEU A 8 -7.83 -8.76 -2.90
C LEU A 8 -9.34 -8.93 -3.16
N LYS A 9 -9.73 -9.52 -4.29
CA LYS A 9 -11.13 -9.80 -4.66
C LYS A 9 -11.59 -11.20 -4.25
N MET A 10 -10.67 -12.11 -3.89
CA MET A 10 -11.02 -13.45 -3.40
C MET A 10 -11.28 -13.42 -1.89
N GLU A 11 -12.55 -13.36 -1.50
CA GLU A 11 -12.95 -13.36 -0.09
C GLU A 11 -12.41 -14.61 0.63
N GLY A 12 -11.80 -14.42 1.81
CA GLY A 12 -11.39 -15.50 2.71
C GLY A 12 -9.97 -16.05 2.55
N ARG A 13 -9.20 -15.63 1.53
CA ARG A 13 -7.81 -16.12 1.28
C ARG A 13 -6.72 -15.06 1.47
N TRP A 14 -6.90 -14.15 2.43
CA TRP A 14 -5.99 -13.02 2.66
C TRP A 14 -4.58 -13.45 3.12
N GLU A 15 -4.44 -14.62 3.74
CA GLU A 15 -3.14 -15.14 4.17
C GLU A 15 -2.32 -15.68 3.00
N ASP A 16 -2.96 -16.38 2.07
CA ASP A 16 -2.33 -16.82 0.83
C ASP A 16 -1.89 -15.62 0.01
N ALA A 17 -2.79 -14.64 -0.17
CA ALA A 17 -2.50 -13.37 -0.82
C ALA A 17 -1.25 -12.70 -0.24
N ARG A 18 -1.16 -12.65 1.10
CA ARG A 18 0.01 -12.09 1.79
C ARG A 18 1.28 -12.88 1.48
N ARG A 19 1.26 -14.21 1.62
CA ARG A 19 2.43 -15.07 1.36
C ARG A 19 2.93 -14.91 -0.08
N PHE A 20 2.03 -14.88 -1.06
CA PHE A 20 2.40 -14.66 -2.46
C PHE A 20 3.02 -13.27 -2.68
N LEU A 21 2.44 -12.22 -2.12
CA LEU A 21 2.96 -10.86 -2.26
C LEU A 21 4.30 -10.67 -1.55
N GLU A 22 4.46 -11.21 -0.34
CA GLU A 22 5.74 -11.17 0.40
C GLU A 22 6.84 -11.93 -0.33
N HIS A 23 6.52 -13.10 -0.91
CA HIS A 23 7.49 -13.87 -1.69
C HIS A 23 7.85 -13.17 -3.01
N ALA A 24 6.85 -12.62 -3.71
CA ALA A 24 7.06 -11.80 -4.90
C ALA A 24 7.96 -10.59 -4.63
N ASP A 25 7.77 -9.96 -3.47
CA ASP A 25 8.53 -8.81 -3.01
C ASP A 25 9.99 -9.15 -2.69
N ALA A 26 10.23 -10.31 -2.07
CA ALA A 26 11.58 -10.82 -1.80
C ALA A 26 12.38 -11.11 -3.08
N ILE A 27 11.72 -11.62 -4.13
CA ILE A 27 12.36 -11.92 -5.41
C ILE A 27 12.58 -10.64 -6.23
N ARG A 28 11.57 -9.76 -6.32
CA ARG A 28 11.62 -8.56 -7.16
C ARG A 28 12.38 -7.41 -6.50
N GLY A 29 12.52 -7.40 -5.17
CA GLY A 29 13.18 -6.30 -4.44
C GLY A 29 14.65 -6.08 -4.77
N SER A 30 15.30 -7.05 -5.42
CA SER A 30 16.68 -6.97 -5.91
C SER A 30 16.84 -6.13 -7.19
N ILE A 31 15.73 -5.80 -7.86
CA ILE A 31 15.68 -5.05 -9.11
C ILE A 31 14.78 -3.83 -8.84
N ASP A 32 15.29 -2.60 -9.03
CA ASP A 32 14.49 -1.37 -8.90
C ASP A 32 13.53 -1.20 -10.10
N ASP A 33 12.61 -2.15 -10.23
CA ASP A 33 11.61 -2.20 -11.29
C ASP A 33 10.27 -1.64 -10.81
N PHE A 34 9.49 -1.12 -11.75
CA PHE A 34 8.12 -0.68 -11.54
C PHE A 34 7.26 -1.78 -10.87
N ASP A 35 7.48 -3.04 -11.24
CA ASP A 35 6.84 -4.20 -10.62
C ASP A 35 7.08 -4.31 -9.11
N ALA A 36 8.27 -3.91 -8.62
CA ALA A 36 8.58 -3.89 -7.20
C ALA A 36 7.78 -2.80 -6.47
N ALA A 37 7.66 -1.60 -7.08
CA ALA A 37 6.84 -0.51 -6.55
C ALA A 37 5.34 -0.89 -6.50
N CYS A 38 4.82 -1.54 -7.55
CA CYS A 38 3.46 -2.09 -7.55
C CYS A 38 3.26 -3.16 -6.46
N THR A 39 4.27 -4.01 -6.22
CA THR A 39 4.20 -5.03 -5.16
C THR A 39 4.12 -4.39 -3.77
N ARG A 40 4.92 -3.36 -3.51
CA ARG A 40 4.86 -2.54 -2.29
C ARG A 40 3.49 -1.88 -2.09
N ASP A 41 2.90 -1.32 -3.14
CA ASP A 41 1.55 -0.75 -3.06
C ASP A 41 0.49 -1.81 -2.74
N ASN A 42 0.55 -2.97 -3.41
CA ASN A 42 -0.36 -4.09 -3.15
C ASN A 42 -0.26 -4.59 -1.70
N LEU A 43 0.96 -4.70 -1.15
CA LEU A 43 1.17 -5.00 0.27
C LEU A 43 0.55 -3.92 1.16
N GLY A 44 0.72 -2.64 0.81
CA GLY A 44 0.07 -1.53 1.50
C GLY A 44 -1.45 -1.69 1.57
N GLN A 45 -2.08 -2.05 0.45
CA GLN A 45 -3.52 -2.29 0.40
C GLN A 45 -3.97 -3.49 1.24
N LEU A 46 -3.17 -4.55 1.30
CA LEU A 46 -3.45 -5.70 2.15
C LEU A 46 -3.43 -5.32 3.64
N TRP A 47 -2.46 -4.49 4.05
CA TRP A 47 -2.39 -3.98 5.42
C TRP A 47 -3.55 -3.02 5.76
N GLU A 48 -4.04 -2.24 4.79
CA GLU A 48 -5.28 -1.47 4.97
C GLU A 48 -6.47 -2.39 5.31
N ILE A 49 -6.65 -3.49 4.57
CA ILE A 49 -7.72 -4.46 4.83
C ILE A 49 -7.60 -5.06 6.24
N LYS A 50 -6.37 -5.35 6.67
CA LYS A 50 -6.09 -5.82 8.03
C LYS A 50 -6.25 -4.74 9.11
N GLY A 51 -6.42 -3.47 8.71
CA GLY A 51 -6.56 -2.34 9.64
C GLY A 51 -5.23 -1.82 10.21
N ASP A 52 -4.09 -2.29 9.70
CA ASP A 52 -2.75 -1.90 10.17
C ASP A 52 -2.16 -0.81 9.26
N MET A 53 -2.55 0.44 9.54
CA MET A 53 -2.14 1.58 8.71
C MET A 53 -0.64 1.88 8.80
N VAL A 54 0.00 1.48 9.91
CA VAL A 54 1.44 1.67 10.12
C VAL A 54 2.22 0.75 9.18
N LYS A 55 1.85 -0.53 9.11
CA LYS A 55 2.44 -1.46 8.14
C LYS A 55 2.06 -1.11 6.70
N ALA A 56 0.85 -0.61 6.46
CA ALA A 56 0.44 -0.17 5.13
C ALA A 56 1.33 0.95 4.61
N LYS A 57 1.62 1.94 5.47
CA LYS A 57 2.55 3.03 5.17
C LYS A 57 3.96 2.48 4.95
N ALA A 58 4.49 1.70 5.90
CA ALA A 58 5.84 1.15 5.84
C ALA A 58 6.10 0.31 4.57
N ALA A 59 5.12 -0.48 4.13
CA ALA A 59 5.23 -1.28 2.91
C ALA A 59 5.47 -0.40 1.67
N ARG A 60 4.67 0.65 1.48
CA ARG A 60 4.80 1.60 0.36
C ARG A 60 6.05 2.44 0.46
N GLU A 61 6.40 2.81 1.68
CA GLU A 61 7.48 3.73 1.99
C GLU A 61 8.85 3.10 2.10
N ARG A 62 8.94 1.78 1.96
CA ARG A 62 10.22 1.05 1.99
C ARG A 62 11.23 1.60 0.99
N ASP A 63 10.73 2.16 -0.11
CA ASP A 63 11.52 2.90 -1.08
C ASP A 63 10.80 4.23 -1.41
N PRO A 64 11.14 5.33 -0.72
CA PRO A 64 10.44 6.60 -0.88
C PRO A 64 10.62 7.23 -2.26
N ASN A 65 11.62 6.81 -3.04
CA ASN A 65 11.90 7.38 -4.37
C ASN A 65 11.18 6.61 -5.48
N SER A 66 10.53 5.49 -5.13
CA SER A 66 9.98 4.51 -6.07
C SER A 66 8.56 4.12 -5.62
N ILE A 67 7.66 5.10 -5.54
CA ILE A 67 6.25 4.92 -5.15
C ILE A 67 5.34 5.05 -6.38
N VAL A 68 4.33 4.19 -6.48
CA VAL A 68 3.28 4.27 -7.50
C VAL A 68 1.98 4.85 -6.93
N CYS A 69 1.14 5.38 -7.80
CA CYS A 69 -0.20 5.84 -7.43
C CYS A 69 -1.08 4.64 -7.05
N SER A 70 -1.71 4.67 -5.87
CA SER A 70 -2.58 3.59 -5.37
C SER A 70 -3.93 3.48 -6.11
N ASN A 71 -4.26 4.42 -6.99
CA ASN A 71 -5.40 4.25 -7.91
C ASN A 71 -4.98 3.34 -9.07
N PHE A 72 -5.48 2.11 -9.10
CA PHE A 72 -5.19 1.13 -10.16
C PHE A 72 -5.57 1.59 -11.58
N ASN A 73 -6.51 2.53 -11.69
CA ASN A 73 -6.93 3.11 -12.97
C ASN A 73 -6.16 4.40 -13.31
N CYS A 74 -5.02 4.65 -12.67
CA CYS A 74 -4.19 5.82 -12.95
C CYS A 74 -3.44 5.64 -14.27
N SER A 75 -3.54 6.63 -15.16
CA SER A 75 -2.81 6.66 -16.44
C SER A 75 -1.29 6.62 -16.26
N LEU A 76 -0.76 7.19 -15.17
CA LEU A 76 0.67 7.14 -14.84
C LEU A 76 1.10 5.73 -14.45
N SER A 77 0.26 5.00 -13.71
CA SER A 77 0.53 3.60 -13.40
C SER A 77 0.49 2.74 -14.68
N SER A 78 -0.41 3.02 -15.62
CA SER A 78 -0.43 2.35 -16.94
C SER A 78 0.79 2.67 -17.82
N ALA A 79 1.46 3.80 -17.56
CA ALA A 79 2.69 4.21 -18.24
C ALA A 79 3.96 3.82 -17.47
N ASN A 80 3.85 2.94 -16.46
CA ASN A 80 4.94 2.48 -15.60
C ASN A 80 5.70 3.62 -14.89
N VAL A 81 5.02 4.71 -14.55
CA VAL A 81 5.62 5.87 -13.89
C VAL A 81 5.70 5.66 -12.38
N LYS A 82 6.93 5.75 -11.86
CA LYS A 82 7.26 5.82 -10.42
C LYS A 82 7.38 7.29 -10.02
N SER A 83 7.22 7.59 -8.74
CA SER A 83 7.35 8.95 -8.21
C SER A 83 7.97 8.94 -6.82
N GLU A 84 8.66 10.02 -6.49
CA GLU A 84 9.14 10.27 -5.13
C GLU A 84 7.96 10.64 -4.22
N ARG A 85 8.02 10.18 -2.97
CA ARG A 85 7.01 10.40 -1.93
C ARG A 85 6.62 11.87 -1.81
N GLU A 86 7.60 12.77 -1.86
CA GLU A 86 7.40 14.21 -1.67
C GLU A 86 6.56 14.84 -2.78
N ASN A 87 6.56 14.23 -3.97
CA ASN A 87 5.77 14.67 -5.12
C ASN A 87 4.35 14.08 -5.12
N LEU A 88 4.02 13.21 -4.16
CA LEU A 88 2.73 12.54 -4.07
C LEU A 88 1.87 13.12 -2.94
N LYS A 89 0.56 13.04 -3.14
CA LYS A 89 -0.44 13.37 -2.12
C LYS A 89 -0.80 12.11 -1.36
N ASN A 90 -0.97 12.19 -0.05
CA ASN A 90 -1.49 11.07 0.74
C ASN A 90 -2.89 11.33 1.28
N CYS A 91 -3.57 10.25 1.66
CA CYS A 91 -4.85 10.37 2.34
C CYS A 91 -4.67 11.09 3.68
N ALA A 92 -5.37 12.20 3.88
CA ALA A 92 -5.24 13.02 5.09
C ALA A 92 -5.62 12.26 6.39
N ARG A 93 -6.49 11.25 6.29
CA ARG A 93 -6.96 10.47 7.44
C ARG A 93 -5.98 9.37 7.85
N CYS A 94 -5.69 8.41 6.95
CA CYS A 94 -4.83 7.28 7.28
C CYS A 94 -3.33 7.56 7.12
N LYS A 95 -2.98 8.54 6.28
CA LYS A 95 -1.60 8.91 5.91
C LYS A 95 -0.75 7.75 5.34
N ALA A 96 -1.40 6.69 4.87
CA ALA A 96 -0.76 5.42 4.53
C ALA A 96 -0.83 5.02 3.04
N THR A 97 -1.51 5.80 2.20
CA THR A 97 -1.71 5.57 0.76
C THR A 97 -1.34 6.82 -0.03
N TRP A 98 -0.86 6.67 -1.26
CA TRP A 98 -0.22 7.73 -2.06
C TRP A 98 -0.85 7.89 -3.44
N TYR A 99 -0.99 9.14 -3.89
CA TYR A 99 -1.69 9.49 -5.12
C TYR A 99 -0.96 10.62 -5.87
N CYS A 100 -0.87 10.50 -7.19
CA CYS A 100 -0.35 11.58 -8.04
C CYS A 100 -1.28 12.80 -8.09
N SER A 101 -2.56 12.65 -7.72
CA SER A 101 -3.55 13.72 -7.80
C SER A 101 -4.72 13.50 -6.86
N ALA A 102 -5.41 14.59 -6.52
CA ALA A 102 -6.67 14.53 -5.75
C ALA A 102 -7.77 13.77 -6.51
N GLN A 103 -7.71 13.74 -7.85
CA GLN A 103 -8.65 12.97 -8.65
C GLN A 103 -8.44 11.47 -8.48
N CYS A 104 -7.18 11.00 -8.51
CA CYS A 104 -6.86 9.60 -8.23
C CYS A 104 -7.29 9.18 -6.83
N GLN A 105 -7.09 10.04 -5.83
CA GLN A 105 -7.60 9.81 -4.48
C GLN A 105 -9.13 9.65 -4.45
N LYS A 106 -9.89 10.51 -5.14
CA LYS A 106 -11.36 10.42 -5.18
C LYS A 106 -11.85 9.13 -5.85
N VAL A 107 -11.17 8.69 -6.91
CA VAL A 107 -11.50 7.44 -7.62
C VAL A 107 -11.25 6.25 -6.70
N ASP A 108 -10.05 6.14 -6.12
CA ASP A 108 -9.70 5.05 -5.19
C ASP A 108 -10.58 5.05 -3.93
N TRP A 109 -10.95 6.24 -3.43
CA TRP A 109 -11.90 6.38 -2.32
C TRP A 109 -13.24 5.71 -2.61
N ARG A 110 -13.78 5.91 -3.82
CA ARG A 110 -15.07 5.35 -4.23
C ARG A 110 -14.99 3.85 -4.54
N SER A 111 -13.86 3.37 -5.06
CA SER A 111 -13.71 1.98 -5.50
C SER A 111 -13.35 1.02 -4.37
N ARG A 112 -12.42 1.38 -3.48
CA ARG A 112 -11.96 0.48 -2.40
C ARG A 112 -11.59 1.16 -1.08
N HIS A 113 -10.90 2.31 -1.13
CA HIS A 113 -10.16 2.78 0.05
C HIS A 113 -11.07 3.18 1.20
N LYS A 114 -12.26 3.73 0.91
CA LYS A 114 -13.25 4.12 1.94
C LYS A 114 -13.60 2.98 2.89
N LYS A 115 -13.66 1.73 2.41
CA LYS A 115 -14.05 0.55 3.21
C LYS A 115 -13.05 0.25 4.33
N TRP A 116 -11.77 0.53 4.09
CA TRP A 116 -10.67 0.10 4.94
C TRP A 116 -9.87 1.24 5.56
N CYS A 117 -10.13 2.48 5.16
CA CYS A 117 -9.45 3.67 5.68
C CYS A 117 -9.72 3.87 7.18
N LYS A 118 -8.66 3.87 8.00
CA LYS A 118 -8.68 4.16 9.44
C LYS A 118 -7.56 5.12 9.80
N GLU A 119 -7.65 5.77 10.95
CA GLU A 119 -6.54 6.54 11.48
C GLU A 119 -5.39 5.60 11.88
N PRO A 120 -4.12 5.99 11.69
CA PRO A 120 -3.01 5.22 12.21
C PRO A 120 -3.09 5.22 13.74
N GLN A 121 -2.90 4.05 14.34
CA GLN A 121 -2.77 3.94 15.78
C GLN A 121 -1.63 4.86 16.22
N LYS A 122 -1.90 5.76 17.16
CA LYS A 122 -0.83 6.53 17.80
C LYS A 122 0.09 5.50 18.44
N LEU A 123 1.38 5.54 18.12
CA LEU A 123 2.41 4.91 18.94
C LEU A 123 2.32 5.61 20.30
N SER A 124 1.48 5.12 21.21
CA SER A 124 1.59 5.45 22.62
C SER A 124 2.89 4.82 23.09
N ALA A 125 3.85 5.65 23.45
CA ALA A 125 5.10 5.24 24.05
C ALA A 125 4.84 4.68 25.45
N GLU A 126 4.25 3.49 25.55
CA GLU A 126 4.14 2.76 26.82
C GLU A 126 3.85 1.28 26.55
N GLN A 127 4.91 0.49 26.56
CA GLN A 127 5.03 -0.76 27.34
C GLN A 127 6.48 -1.24 27.26
N THR A 128 7.38 -0.47 27.88
CA THR A 128 8.51 -1.05 28.61
C THR A 128 7.97 -1.59 29.93
N SER A 129 8.43 -2.80 30.27
CA SER A 129 8.43 -3.42 31.61
C SER A 129 7.28 -4.40 31.97
N THR A 130 7.73 -5.62 32.32
CA THR A 130 7.14 -6.64 33.23
C THR A 130 6.00 -7.50 32.66
N SER A 131 5.94 -8.83 32.81
CA SER A 131 6.61 -9.84 33.67
C SER A 131 6.41 -11.22 32.98
N GLY A 132 7.12 -12.31 33.27
CA GLY A 132 8.10 -12.65 34.29
C GLY A 132 8.60 -14.08 34.06
#